data_AF-A0A6J6QVQ0-F1
#
_entry.id   AF-A0A6J6QVQ0-F1
#
_cell.length_a   1.000
_cell.length_b   1.000
_cell.length_c   1.000
_cell.angle_alpha   90.00
_cell.angle_beta   90.00
_cell.angle_gamma   90.00
#
_symmetry.space_group_name_H-M   'P 1'
#
loop_
_entity.id
_entity.type
_entity.pdbx_description
1 polymer ?
#
loop_
_entity_poly.entity_id
_entity_poly.type
_entity_poly.pdbx_seq_one_letter_code
_entity_poly.pdbx_strand_id
1 'polypeptide(L)'
;MPSPVATPVTSVTTATSRRRQRGTRLTIATALLVLAAAVVASSAPVGSWPIAVLAGAVAVALGAAATRITHAELLQSRRDANADRAAQAQAYRSIATRRSSEHARDVERLAARLAEREQTLVEREQTLVELEQVLSDVQKQAAETGLRLVAATRRGDELEHEGHGVVAQLDAAEERAAAAIVRLAEVEQEVDVLRAELDTVTLAWRAAEASVRKRA
;
A
#
# COMPACT_ATOMS: atom_id res chain seq x y z
N MET A 1 -21.44 -11.41 -7.73
CA MET A 1 -21.06 -12.84 -7.58
C MET A 1 -22.17 -13.68 -8.20
N PRO A 2 -22.13 -14.04 -9.50
CA PRO A 2 -23.15 -14.89 -10.09
C PRO A 2 -22.93 -16.35 -9.68
N SER A 3 -23.98 -16.98 -9.15
CA SER A 3 -24.01 -18.40 -8.75
C SER A 3 -23.77 -19.33 -9.95
N PRO A 4 -23.13 -20.49 -9.75
CA PRO A 4 -22.92 -21.46 -10.83
C PRO A 4 -24.26 -22.10 -11.23
N VAL A 5 -24.60 -21.95 -12.51
CA VAL A 5 -25.71 -22.65 -13.17
C VAL A 5 -25.39 -24.15 -13.18
N ALA A 6 -26.18 -24.94 -12.46
CA ALA A 6 -26.11 -26.40 -12.51
C ALA A 6 -26.61 -26.89 -13.87
N THR A 7 -25.71 -27.47 -14.68
CA THR A 7 -26.08 -28.17 -15.92
C THR A 7 -26.80 -29.48 -15.59
N PRO A 8 -27.93 -29.79 -16.25
CA PRO A 8 -28.69 -31.02 -15.99
C PRO A 8 -27.90 -32.25 -16.46
N VAL A 9 -27.74 -33.23 -15.58
CA VAL A 9 -27.11 -34.52 -15.89
C VAL A 9 -28.13 -35.42 -16.60
N THR A 10 -28.31 -35.23 -17.91
CA THR A 10 -29.18 -36.08 -18.73
C THR A 10 -28.37 -37.24 -19.33
N SER A 11 -28.07 -38.28 -18.54
CA SER A 11 -27.41 -39.49 -19.08
C SER A 11 -27.81 -40.81 -18.40
N VAL A 12 -28.76 -40.80 -17.46
CA VAL A 12 -29.11 -41.99 -16.67
C VAL A 12 -29.96 -43.01 -17.46
N THR A 13 -30.84 -42.55 -18.36
CA THR A 13 -31.83 -43.43 -19.02
C THR A 13 -31.19 -44.43 -20.01
N THR A 14 -30.16 -44.03 -20.76
CA THR A 14 -29.51 -44.90 -21.75
C THR A 14 -28.51 -45.90 -21.15
N ALA A 15 -28.00 -45.62 -19.94
CA ALA A 15 -27.14 -46.52 -19.20
C ALA A 15 -27.96 -47.69 -18.60
N THR A 16 -29.15 -47.40 -18.08
CA THR A 16 -30.05 -48.39 -17.48
C THR A 16 -30.61 -49.38 -18.52
N SER A 17 -30.97 -48.92 -19.73
CA SER A 17 -31.47 -49.82 -20.79
C SER A 17 -30.39 -50.77 -21.30
N ARG A 18 -29.17 -50.26 -21.53
CA ARG A 18 -28.01 -51.08 -21.93
C ARG A 18 -27.65 -52.10 -20.86
N ARG A 19 -27.61 -51.72 -19.58
CA ARG A 19 -27.32 -52.65 -18.47
C ARG A 19 -28.33 -53.81 -18.39
N ARG A 20 -29.62 -53.54 -18.61
CA ARG A 20 -30.68 -54.57 -18.63
C ARG A 20 -30.48 -55.56 -19.79
N GLN A 21 -30.16 -55.06 -20.98
CA GLN A 21 -29.92 -55.89 -22.16
C GLN A 21 -28.71 -56.84 -21.98
N ARG A 22 -27.63 -56.38 -21.36
CA ARG A 22 -26.45 -57.22 -21.04
C ARG A 22 -26.78 -58.34 -20.05
N GLY A 23 -27.56 -58.01 -19.01
CA GLY A 23 -28.05 -58.97 -18.02
C GLY A 23 -28.83 -60.11 -18.68
N THR A 24 -29.75 -59.78 -19.59
CA THR A 24 -30.57 -60.78 -20.29
C THR A 24 -29.73 -61.72 -21.17
N ARG A 25 -28.75 -61.20 -21.91
CA ARG A 25 -27.88 -62.02 -22.78
C ARG A 25 -27.03 -63.01 -21.99
N LEU A 26 -26.46 -62.57 -20.88
CA LEU A 26 -25.68 -63.44 -20.00
C LEU A 26 -26.57 -64.50 -19.34
N THR A 27 -27.79 -64.13 -18.89
CA THR A 27 -28.74 -65.09 -18.33
C THR A 27 -29.17 -66.16 -19.34
N ILE A 28 -29.36 -65.78 -20.62
CA ILE A 28 -29.68 -66.74 -21.69
C ILE A 28 -28.51 -67.71 -21.90
N ALA A 29 -27.27 -67.20 -21.98
CA ALA A 29 -26.09 -68.05 -22.14
C ALA A 29 -25.95 -69.05 -20.98
N THR A 30 -26.16 -68.61 -19.73
CA THR A 30 -26.15 -69.48 -18.55
C THR A 30 -27.29 -70.51 -18.61
N ALA A 31 -28.50 -70.11 -19.00
CA ALA A 31 -29.64 -71.02 -19.12
C ALA A 31 -29.40 -72.10 -20.19
N LEU A 32 -28.76 -71.76 -21.32
CA LEU A 32 -28.38 -72.74 -22.36
C LEU A 32 -27.37 -73.77 -21.83
N LEU A 33 -26.40 -73.35 -21.01
CA LEU A 33 -25.44 -74.28 -20.38
C LEU A 33 -26.11 -75.21 -19.37
N VAL A 34 -27.03 -74.68 -18.55
CA VAL A 34 -27.81 -75.50 -17.61
C VAL A 34 -28.69 -76.51 -18.35
N LEU A 35 -29.35 -76.08 -19.43
CA LEU A 35 -30.18 -76.95 -20.27
C LEU A 35 -29.34 -78.04 -20.95
N ALA A 36 -28.15 -77.70 -21.47
CA ALA A 36 -27.23 -78.68 -22.03
C ALA A 36 -26.84 -79.76 -21.01
N ALA A 37 -26.52 -79.36 -19.77
CA ALA A 37 -26.20 -80.28 -18.69
C ALA A 37 -27.40 -81.18 -18.32
N ALA A 38 -28.61 -80.62 -18.25
CA ALA A 38 -29.83 -81.36 -17.96
C ALA A 38 -30.16 -82.40 -19.05
N VAL A 39 -30.00 -82.04 -20.33
CA VAL A 39 -30.20 -82.95 -21.47
C VAL A 39 -29.24 -84.15 -21.36
N VAL A 40 -27.96 -83.91 -21.10
CA VAL A 40 -26.97 -85.00 -20.92
C VAL A 40 -27.33 -85.86 -19.71
N ALA A 41 -27.64 -85.27 -18.56
CA ALA A 41 -28.01 -86.00 -17.34
C ALA A 41 -29.26 -86.87 -17.54
N SER A 42 -30.26 -86.38 -18.29
CA SER A 42 -31.50 -87.10 -18.59
C SER A 42 -31.30 -88.32 -19.50
N SER A 43 -30.19 -88.37 -20.26
CA SER A 43 -29.87 -89.50 -21.13
C SER A 43 -29.33 -90.72 -20.38
N ALA A 44 -28.76 -90.52 -19.19
CA ALA A 44 -28.12 -91.57 -18.38
C ALA A 44 -29.04 -92.77 -18.02
N PRO A 45 -30.28 -92.58 -17.52
CA PRO A 45 -31.14 -93.71 -17.15
C PRO A 45 -31.68 -94.50 -18.35
N VAL A 46 -31.60 -93.96 -19.57
CA VAL A 46 -32.17 -94.59 -20.78
C VAL A 46 -31.30 -95.75 -21.27
N GLY A 47 -29.99 -95.75 -20.96
CA GLY A 47 -29.07 -96.85 -21.26
C GLY A 47 -28.82 -97.13 -22.75
N SER A 48 -29.34 -96.29 -23.66
CA SER A 48 -29.21 -96.49 -25.10
C SER A 48 -28.12 -95.58 -25.69
N TRP A 49 -27.17 -96.20 -26.38
CA TRP A 49 -26.03 -95.52 -27.02
C TRP A 49 -26.43 -94.40 -28.00
N PRO A 50 -27.40 -94.58 -28.94
CA PRO A 50 -27.72 -93.51 -29.89
C PRO A 50 -28.34 -92.28 -29.22
N ILE A 51 -29.09 -92.44 -28.13
CA ILE A 51 -29.68 -91.31 -27.38
C ILE A 51 -28.59 -90.53 -26.66
N ALA A 52 -27.59 -91.20 -26.09
CA ALA A 52 -26.44 -90.54 -25.47
C ALA A 52 -25.62 -89.73 -26.50
N VAL A 53 -25.40 -90.28 -27.70
CA VAL A 53 -24.69 -89.57 -28.79
C VAL A 53 -25.45 -88.32 -29.23
N LEU A 54 -26.77 -88.44 -29.42
CA LEU A 54 -27.60 -87.29 -29.81
C LEU A 54 -27.66 -86.23 -28.71
N ALA A 55 -27.81 -86.62 -27.44
CA ALA A 55 -27.76 -85.71 -26.30
C ALA A 55 -26.42 -84.97 -26.22
N GLY A 56 -25.30 -85.67 -26.46
CA GLY A 56 -23.97 -85.07 -26.54
C GLY A 56 -23.84 -84.05 -27.67
N ALA A 57 -24.33 -84.36 -28.88
CA ALA A 57 -24.31 -83.43 -30.00
C ALA A 57 -25.13 -82.15 -29.72
N VAL A 58 -26.32 -82.29 -29.12
CA VAL A 58 -27.16 -81.16 -28.70
C VAL A 58 -26.45 -80.33 -27.63
N ALA A 59 -25.82 -80.96 -26.64
CA ALA A 59 -25.08 -80.26 -25.60
C ALA A 59 -23.90 -79.45 -26.13
N VAL A 60 -23.15 -79.99 -27.10
CA VAL A 60 -22.05 -79.27 -27.78
C VAL A 60 -22.59 -78.08 -28.56
N ALA A 61 -23.71 -78.24 -29.28
CA ALA A 61 -24.32 -77.13 -30.03
C ALA A 61 -24.79 -76.00 -29.09
N LEU A 62 -25.43 -76.34 -27.96
CA LEU A 62 -25.86 -75.38 -26.95
C LEU A 62 -24.65 -74.69 -26.27
N GLY A 63 -23.59 -75.43 -25.96
CA GLY A 63 -22.35 -74.88 -25.41
C GLY A 63 -21.63 -73.93 -26.38
N ALA A 64 -21.58 -74.27 -27.67
CA ALA A 64 -21.04 -73.42 -28.73
C ALA A 64 -21.86 -72.11 -28.89
N ALA A 65 -23.19 -72.20 -28.78
CA ALA A 65 -24.05 -71.01 -28.78
C ALA A 65 -23.80 -70.12 -27.55
N ALA A 66 -23.73 -70.71 -26.35
CA ALA A 66 -23.46 -69.98 -25.11
C ALA A 66 -22.10 -69.28 -25.12
N THR A 67 -21.03 -69.96 -25.56
CA THR A 67 -19.68 -69.37 -25.68
C THR A 67 -19.60 -68.26 -26.70
N ARG A 68 -20.31 -68.37 -27.83
CA ARG A 68 -20.39 -67.29 -28.82
C ARG A 68 -21.07 -66.05 -28.24
N ILE A 69 -22.17 -66.24 -27.48
CA ILE A 69 -22.89 -65.14 -26.83
C ILE A 69 -22.00 -64.43 -25.80
N THR A 70 -21.33 -65.19 -24.92
CA THR A 70 -20.45 -64.60 -23.89
C THR A 70 -19.24 -63.91 -24.49
N HIS A 71 -18.64 -64.47 -25.54
CA HIS A 71 -17.52 -63.86 -26.24
C HIS A 71 -17.91 -62.54 -26.92
N ALA A 72 -19.05 -62.49 -27.61
CA ALA A 72 -19.54 -61.27 -28.24
C ALA A 72 -19.80 -60.16 -27.21
N GLU A 73 -20.36 -60.52 -26.05
CA GLU A 73 -20.60 -59.58 -24.96
C GLU A 73 -19.29 -59.08 -24.32
N LEU A 74 -18.29 -59.95 -24.15
CA LEU A 74 -16.96 -59.56 -23.66
C LEU A 74 -16.28 -58.56 -24.60
N LEU A 75 -16.29 -58.83 -25.91
CA LEU A 75 -15.72 -57.93 -26.92
C LEU A 75 -16.41 -56.57 -26.92
N GLN A 76 -17.74 -56.56 -26.84
CA GLN A 76 -18.50 -55.32 -26.77
C GLN A 76 -18.20 -54.55 -25.47
N SER A 77 -18.18 -55.23 -24.32
CA SER A 77 -17.85 -54.63 -23.04
C SER A 77 -16.45 -54.00 -23.04
N ARG A 78 -15.46 -54.66 -23.66
CA ARG A 78 -14.11 -54.11 -23.83
C ARG A 78 -14.09 -52.86 -24.71
N ARG A 79 -14.82 -52.86 -25.83
CA ARG A 79 -14.93 -51.69 -26.72
C ARG A 79 -15.58 -50.52 -26.01
N ASP A 80 -16.69 -50.76 -25.32
CA ASP A 80 -17.41 -49.73 -24.59
C ASP A 80 -16.56 -49.16 -23.44
N ALA A 81 -15.87 -50.01 -22.68
CA ALA A 81 -14.97 -49.55 -21.62
C ALA A 81 -13.80 -48.71 -22.16
N ASN A 82 -13.24 -49.07 -23.32
CA ASN A 82 -12.20 -48.27 -23.95
C ASN A 82 -12.74 -46.93 -24.48
N ALA A 83 -13.95 -46.92 -25.05
CA ALA A 83 -14.62 -45.69 -25.49
C ALA A 83 -14.92 -44.76 -24.31
N ASP A 84 -15.41 -45.30 -23.19
CA ASP A 84 -15.69 -44.53 -21.98
C ASP A 84 -14.40 -43.93 -21.38
N ARG A 85 -13.30 -44.70 -21.32
CA ARG A 85 -12.00 -44.17 -20.88
C ARG A 85 -11.48 -43.07 -21.82
N ALA A 86 -11.65 -43.24 -23.13
CA ALA A 86 -11.27 -42.21 -24.10
C ALA A 86 -12.09 -40.92 -23.90
N ALA A 87 -13.41 -41.04 -23.70
CA ALA A 87 -14.28 -39.90 -23.42
C ALA A 87 -13.91 -39.21 -22.10
N GLN A 88 -13.62 -39.98 -21.05
CA GLN A 88 -13.13 -39.44 -19.77
C GLN A 88 -11.81 -38.70 -19.95
N ALA A 89 -10.84 -39.28 -20.66
CA ALA A 89 -9.55 -38.65 -20.90
C ALA A 89 -9.70 -37.32 -21.68
N GLN A 90 -10.61 -37.27 -22.66
CA GLN A 90 -10.94 -36.04 -23.39
C GLN A 90 -11.60 -34.99 -22.48
N ALA A 91 -12.53 -35.40 -21.61
CA ALA A 91 -13.16 -34.50 -20.65
C ALA A 91 -12.16 -33.95 -19.61
N TYR A 92 -11.25 -34.78 -19.10
CA TYR A 92 -10.17 -34.33 -18.23
C TYR A 92 -9.23 -33.37 -18.95
N ARG A 93 -8.88 -33.67 -20.21
CA ARG A 93 -8.04 -32.78 -21.03
C ARG A 93 -8.69 -31.41 -21.19
N SER A 94 -9.98 -31.34 -21.53
CA SER A 94 -10.66 -30.05 -21.72
C SER A 94 -10.72 -29.23 -20.42
N ILE A 95 -10.98 -29.87 -19.28
CA ILE A 95 -10.96 -29.21 -17.97
C ILE A 95 -9.55 -28.71 -17.64
N ALA A 96 -8.52 -29.53 -17.88
CA ALA A 96 -7.12 -29.16 -17.62
C ALA A 96 -6.68 -27.98 -18.50
N THR A 97 -6.99 -28.00 -19.79
CA THR A 97 -6.73 -26.88 -20.71
C THR A 97 -7.43 -25.61 -20.26
N ARG A 98 -8.71 -25.69 -19.89
CA ARG A 98 -9.46 -24.53 -19.38
C ARG A 98 -8.81 -23.96 -18.12
N ARG A 99 -8.55 -24.79 -17.10
CA ARG A 99 -7.91 -24.36 -15.84
C ARG A 99 -6.52 -23.78 -16.08
N SER A 100 -5.72 -24.38 -16.97
CA SER A 100 -4.41 -23.83 -17.35
C SER A 100 -4.54 -22.44 -17.96
N SER A 101 -5.53 -22.22 -18.84
CA SER A 101 -5.78 -20.89 -19.41
C SER A 101 -6.30 -19.87 -18.39
N GLU A 102 -7.10 -20.30 -17.41
CA GLU A 102 -7.59 -19.45 -16.31
C GLU A 102 -6.43 -19.06 -15.40
N HIS A 103 -5.61 -20.03 -14.98
CA HIS A 103 -4.42 -19.78 -14.17
C HIS A 103 -3.41 -18.87 -14.87
N ALA A 104 -3.17 -19.04 -16.17
CA ALA A 104 -2.29 -18.15 -16.93
C ALA A 104 -2.79 -16.69 -16.87
N ARG A 105 -4.09 -16.46 -17.08
CA ARG A 105 -4.70 -15.12 -16.98
C ARG A 105 -4.66 -14.56 -15.55
N ASP A 106 -4.83 -15.40 -14.54
CA ASP A 106 -4.73 -14.98 -13.14
C ASP A 106 -3.30 -14.55 -12.79
N VAL A 107 -2.29 -15.33 -13.22
CA VAL A 107 -0.88 -15.00 -13.02
C VAL A 107 -0.54 -13.69 -13.73
N GLU A 108 -0.96 -13.50 -14.97
CA GLU A 108 -0.76 -12.26 -15.72
C GLU A 108 -1.40 -11.05 -15.01
N ARG A 109 -2.62 -11.20 -14.50
CA ARG A 109 -3.31 -10.15 -13.73
C ARG A 109 -2.55 -9.79 -12.45
N LEU A 110 -2.06 -10.79 -11.72
CA LEU A 110 -1.30 -10.56 -10.48
C LEU A 110 0.05 -9.92 -10.77
N ALA A 111 0.75 -10.37 -11.82
CA ALA A 111 2.00 -9.78 -12.26
C ALA A 111 1.83 -8.30 -12.66
N ALA A 112 0.77 -7.96 -13.40
CA ALA A 112 0.46 -6.58 -13.76
C ALA A 112 0.22 -5.69 -12.53
N ARG A 113 -0.54 -6.19 -11.53
CA ARG A 113 -0.77 -5.47 -10.27
C ARG A 113 0.50 -5.29 -9.45
N LEU A 114 1.39 -6.28 -9.43
CA LEU A 114 2.68 -6.18 -8.74
C LEU A 114 3.54 -5.11 -9.40
N ALA A 115 3.65 -5.10 -10.73
CA ALA A 115 4.40 -4.10 -11.47
C ALA A 115 3.88 -2.67 -11.22
N GLU A 116 2.56 -2.47 -11.21
CA GLU A 116 1.94 -1.18 -10.89
C GLU A 116 2.28 -0.73 -9.45
N ARG A 117 2.28 -1.66 -8.50
CA ARG A 117 2.61 -1.36 -7.10
C ARG A 117 4.10 -1.04 -6.93
N GLU A 118 4.98 -1.77 -7.61
CA GLU A 118 6.42 -1.50 -7.63
C GLU A 118 6.70 -0.10 -8.19
N GLN A 119 6.05 0.29 -9.28
CA GLN A 119 6.15 1.66 -9.82
C GLN A 119 5.70 2.71 -8.81
N THR A 120 4.54 2.50 -8.19
CA THR A 120 4.03 3.41 -7.15
C THR A 120 4.99 3.52 -5.96
N LEU A 121 5.67 2.43 -5.58
CA LEU A 121 6.64 2.45 -4.50
C LEU A 121 7.88 3.26 -4.89
N VAL A 122 8.41 3.08 -6.10
CA VAL A 122 9.54 3.86 -6.60
C VAL A 122 9.21 5.36 -6.63
N GLU A 123 8.03 5.72 -7.14
CA GLU A 123 7.56 7.12 -7.13
C GLU A 123 7.49 7.68 -5.71
N ARG A 124 6.95 6.91 -4.76
CA ARG A 124 6.88 7.34 -3.36
C ARG A 124 8.26 7.50 -2.73
N GLU A 125 9.17 6.56 -2.97
CA GLU A 125 10.55 6.65 -2.50
C GLU A 125 11.24 7.90 -3.02
N GLN A 126 11.03 8.25 -4.30
CA GLN A 126 11.53 9.51 -4.87
C GLN A 126 10.94 10.73 -4.15
N THR A 127 9.63 10.76 -3.93
CA THR A 127 8.99 11.87 -3.20
C THR A 127 9.49 11.99 -1.76
N LEU A 128 9.80 10.87 -1.09
CA LEU A 128 10.37 10.90 0.26
C LEU A 128 11.77 11.51 0.26
N VAL A 129 12.62 11.14 -0.70
CA VAL A 129 13.96 11.73 -0.84
C VAL A 129 13.86 13.24 -1.10
N GLU A 130 12.95 13.68 -1.95
CA GLU A 130 12.71 15.12 -2.20
C GLU A 130 12.25 15.85 -0.93
N LEU A 131 11.30 15.26 -0.19
CA LEU A 131 10.81 15.83 1.07
C LEU A 131 11.90 15.91 2.14
N GLU A 132 12.76 14.90 2.24
CA GLU A 132 13.92 14.89 3.15
C GLU A 132 14.91 16.00 2.80
N GLN A 133 15.18 16.23 1.50
CA GLN A 133 16.04 17.32 1.05
C GLN A 133 15.46 18.69 1.43
N VAL A 134 14.19 18.92 1.11
CA VAL A 134 13.48 20.16 1.46
C VAL A 134 13.47 20.39 2.96
N LEU A 135 13.18 19.35 3.76
CA LEU A 135 13.22 19.44 5.22
C LEU A 135 14.63 19.83 5.71
N SER A 136 15.68 19.23 5.14
CA SER A 136 17.06 19.55 5.52
C SER A 136 17.40 21.01 5.22
N ASP A 137 16.92 21.55 4.09
CA ASP A 137 17.20 22.93 3.69
C ASP A 137 16.39 23.93 4.52
N VAL A 138 15.14 23.62 4.83
CA VAL A 138 14.32 24.40 5.77
C VAL A 138 14.98 24.42 7.16
N GLN A 139 15.51 23.30 7.63
CA GLN A 139 16.22 23.25 8.92
C GLN A 139 17.49 24.11 8.90
N LYS A 140 18.29 24.07 7.83
CA LYS A 140 19.46 24.96 7.68
C LYS A 140 19.06 26.42 7.67
N GLN A 141 18.03 26.79 6.89
CA GLN A 141 17.52 28.15 6.82
C GLN A 141 16.98 28.63 8.18
N ALA A 142 16.28 27.77 8.91
CA ALA A 142 15.82 28.07 10.27
C ALA A 142 17.00 28.29 11.23
N ALA A 143 18.06 27.49 11.14
CA ALA A 143 19.27 27.68 11.94
C ALA A 143 19.99 29.00 11.59
N GLU A 144 20.13 29.33 10.30
CA GLU A 144 20.73 30.58 9.86
C GLU A 144 19.93 31.81 10.29
N THR A 145 18.61 31.78 10.14
CA THR A 145 17.73 32.87 10.57
C THR A 145 17.75 33.03 12.09
N GLY A 146 17.79 31.93 12.85
CA GLY A 146 18.00 31.93 14.29
C GLY A 146 19.31 32.60 14.70
N LEU A 147 20.43 32.25 14.04
CA LEU A 147 21.73 32.89 14.30
C LEU A 147 21.72 34.39 13.96
N ARG A 148 21.11 34.78 12.84
CA ARG A 148 20.96 36.20 12.46
C ARG A 148 20.12 36.97 13.47
N LEU A 149 19.04 36.37 13.96
CA LEU A 149 18.18 36.98 14.98
C LEU A 149 18.96 37.20 16.28
N VAL A 150 19.69 36.19 16.76
CA VAL A 150 20.53 36.31 17.97
C VAL A 150 21.61 37.38 17.82
N ALA A 151 22.23 37.49 16.64
CA ALA A 151 23.22 38.53 16.37
C ALA A 151 22.57 39.93 16.32
N ALA A 152 21.36 40.04 15.76
CA ALA A 152 20.62 41.30 15.70
C ALA A 152 20.12 41.74 17.08
N THR A 153 19.64 40.83 17.93
CA THR A 153 19.23 41.14 19.30
C THR A 153 20.42 41.65 20.10
N ARG A 154 21.59 40.99 20.00
CA ARG A 154 22.81 41.44 20.70
C ARG A 154 23.23 42.85 20.28
N ARG A 155 23.20 43.16 18.99
CA ARG A 155 23.48 44.53 18.51
C ARG A 155 22.44 45.53 18.99
N GLY A 156 21.18 45.13 19.06
CA GLY A 156 20.11 45.94 19.65
C GLY A 156 20.43 46.30 21.09
N ASP A 157 20.76 45.30 21.91
CA ASP A 157 21.13 45.49 23.32
C ASP A 157 22.34 46.43 23.45
N GLU A 158 23.39 46.26 22.62
CA GLU A 158 24.57 47.13 22.62
C GLU A 158 24.21 48.60 22.28
N LEU A 159 23.40 48.81 21.25
CA LEU A 159 22.94 50.15 20.84
C LEU A 159 22.02 50.79 21.88
N GLU A 160 21.18 50.00 22.57
CA GLU A 160 20.36 50.50 23.69
C GLU A 160 21.24 50.98 24.85
N HIS A 161 22.28 50.22 25.21
CA HIS A 161 23.24 50.62 26.25
C HIS A 161 24.00 51.89 25.86
N GLU A 162 24.48 51.97 24.62
CA GLU A 162 25.14 53.18 24.09
C GLU A 162 24.19 54.38 24.10
N GLY A 163 22.94 54.18 23.67
CA GLY A 163 21.89 55.20 23.70
C GLY A 163 21.64 55.73 25.10
N HIS A 164 21.51 54.84 26.10
CA HIS A 164 21.40 55.23 27.51
C HIS A 164 22.61 56.05 27.99
N GLY A 165 23.83 55.66 27.58
CA GLY A 165 25.05 56.40 27.89
C GLY A 165 25.08 57.81 27.31
N VAL A 166 24.67 57.97 26.03
CA VAL A 166 24.60 59.28 25.36
C VAL A 166 23.54 60.18 26.00
N VAL A 167 22.36 59.65 26.34
CA VAL A 167 21.32 60.39 27.05
C VAL A 167 21.84 60.91 28.40
N ALA A 168 22.49 60.05 29.18
CA ALA A 168 23.07 60.48 30.47
C ALA A 168 24.16 61.55 30.32
N GLN A 169 24.97 61.49 29.25
CA GLN A 169 25.98 62.53 28.96
C GLN A 169 25.33 63.85 28.54
N LEU A 170 24.24 63.79 27.78
CA LEU A 170 23.45 64.95 27.40
C LEU A 170 22.84 65.62 28.64
N ASP A 171 22.16 64.86 29.49
CA ASP A 171 21.58 65.36 30.75
C ASP A 171 22.65 66.05 31.61
N ALA A 172 23.83 65.43 31.76
CA ALA A 172 24.94 66.01 32.52
C ALA A 172 25.56 67.26 31.85
N ALA A 173 25.49 67.37 30.53
CA ALA A 173 25.93 68.56 29.80
C ALA A 173 24.91 69.70 29.92
N GLU A 174 23.63 69.40 29.84
CA GLU A 174 22.53 70.33 30.06
C GLU A 174 22.56 70.88 31.49
N GLU A 175 22.78 70.03 32.50
CA GLU A 175 22.92 70.48 33.89
C GLU A 175 24.12 71.41 34.08
N ARG A 176 25.28 71.08 33.47
CA ARG A 176 26.46 71.97 33.48
C ARG A 176 26.20 73.29 32.77
N ALA A 177 25.48 73.27 31.64
CA ALA A 177 25.12 74.47 30.91
C ALA A 177 24.17 75.35 31.74
N ALA A 178 23.15 74.76 32.39
CA ALA A 178 22.25 75.45 33.29
C ALA A 178 23.01 76.09 34.47
N ALA A 179 23.92 75.35 35.10
CA ALA A 179 24.77 75.88 36.17
C ALA A 179 25.66 77.04 35.68
N ALA A 180 26.25 76.93 34.48
CA ALA A 180 27.05 78.00 33.89
C ALA A 180 26.22 79.25 33.56
N ILE A 181 24.99 79.09 33.07
CA ILE A 181 24.05 80.20 32.83
C ILE A 181 23.73 80.93 34.14
N VAL A 182 23.45 80.19 35.22
CA VAL A 182 23.20 80.79 36.54
C VAL A 182 24.43 81.54 37.05
N ARG A 183 25.62 80.94 36.97
CA ARG A 183 26.88 81.62 37.37
C ARG A 183 27.18 82.85 36.52
N LEU A 184 26.88 82.81 35.22
CA LEU A 184 27.03 83.97 34.35
C LEU A 184 26.11 85.10 34.79
N ALA A 185 24.84 84.80 35.08
CA ALA A 185 23.89 85.80 35.59
C ALA A 185 24.33 86.38 36.95
N GLU A 186 24.87 85.56 37.85
CA GLU A 186 25.44 86.01 39.12
C GLU A 186 26.64 86.94 38.90
N VAL A 187 27.59 86.57 38.02
CA VAL A 187 28.78 87.41 37.70
C VAL A 187 28.38 88.70 36.99
N GLU A 188 27.42 88.67 36.08
CA GLU A 188 26.88 89.88 35.44
C GLU A 188 26.28 90.83 36.49
N GLN A 189 25.53 90.28 37.46
CA GLN A 189 25.01 91.05 38.58
C GLN A 189 26.12 91.62 39.47
N GLU A 190 27.17 90.85 39.78
CA GLU A 190 28.34 91.35 40.51
C GLU A 190 29.05 92.49 39.74
N VAL A 191 29.21 92.38 38.42
CA VAL A 191 29.80 93.42 37.57
C VAL A 191 28.96 94.69 37.60
N ASP A 192 27.64 94.58 37.53
CA ASP A 192 26.74 95.74 37.59
C ASP A 192 26.79 96.44 38.95
N VAL A 193 26.86 95.66 40.05
CA VAL A 193 27.07 96.21 41.40
C VAL A 193 28.41 96.92 41.51
N LEU A 194 29.51 96.28 41.08
CA LEU A 194 30.85 96.87 41.12
C LEU A 194 30.96 98.13 40.26
N ARG A 195 30.28 98.19 39.10
CA ARG A 195 30.19 99.40 38.27
C ARG A 195 29.47 100.52 39.00
N ALA A 196 28.33 100.23 39.63
CA ALA A 196 27.59 101.20 40.42
C ALA A 196 28.44 101.73 41.59
N GLU A 197 29.17 100.86 42.29
CA GLU A 197 30.12 101.27 43.33
C GLU A 197 31.23 102.17 42.79
N LEU A 198 31.87 101.80 41.66
CA LEU A 198 32.91 102.61 41.01
C LEU A 198 32.38 104.01 40.62
N ASP A 199 31.17 104.09 40.07
CA ASP A 199 30.52 105.35 39.72
C ASP A 199 30.31 106.23 40.96
N THR A 200 29.87 105.65 42.09
CA THR A 200 29.70 106.40 43.35
C THR A 200 31.03 106.92 43.90
N VAL A 201 32.09 106.09 43.90
CA VAL A 201 33.44 106.49 44.34
C VAL A 201 34.01 107.57 43.43
N THR A 202 33.82 107.43 42.11
CA THR A 202 34.29 108.40 41.13
C THR A 202 33.59 109.75 41.29
N LEU A 203 32.27 109.74 41.50
CA LEU A 203 31.50 110.95 41.81
C LEU A 203 31.97 111.60 43.12
N ALA A 204 32.19 110.81 44.17
CA ALA A 204 32.70 111.30 45.45
C ALA A 204 34.11 111.89 45.32
N TRP A 205 35.00 111.24 44.58
CA TRP A 205 36.36 111.74 44.32
C TRP A 205 36.34 113.03 43.50
N ARG A 206 35.55 113.10 42.42
CA ARG A 206 35.38 114.35 41.63
C ARG A 206 34.82 115.49 42.47
N ALA A 207 33.88 115.21 43.37
CA ALA A 207 33.36 116.20 44.31
C ALA A 207 34.44 116.68 45.30
N ALA A 208 35.26 115.76 45.83
CA ALA A 208 36.40 116.08 46.68
C ALA A 208 37.46 116.91 45.93
N GLU A 209 37.80 116.54 44.70
CA GLU A 209 38.74 117.27 43.86
C GLU A 209 38.24 118.68 43.52
N ALA A 210 36.94 118.84 43.22
CA ALA A 210 36.31 120.14 43.04
C ALA A 210 36.31 120.97 44.32
N SER A 211 36.21 120.34 45.50
CA SER A 211 36.31 121.01 46.80
C SER A 211 37.74 121.48 47.12
N VAL A 212 38.76 120.72 46.68
CA VAL A 212 40.18 121.09 46.79
C VAL A 212 40.52 122.23 45.81
N ARG A 213 40.03 122.18 44.57
CA ARG A 213 40.17 123.27 43.58
C ARG A 213 39.46 124.57 43.96
N LYS A 214 38.47 124.54 44.86
CA LYS A 214 37.84 125.74 45.45
C LYS A 214 38.60 126.33 46.65
N ARG A 215 39.64 125.64 47.16
CA ARG A 215 40.47 126.07 48.30
C ARG A 215 41.89 126.50 47.91
N ALA A 216 42.24 126.44 46.63
CA ALA A 216 43.43 127.07 46.03
C ALA A 216 43.01 128.35 45.31
#